data_AF-A0A353M1X5-F1
#
_entry.id   AF-A0A353M1X5-F1
#
_cell.length_a   1.000
_cell.length_b   1.000
_cell.length_c   1.000
_cell.angle_alpha   90.00
_cell.angle_beta   90.00
_cell.angle_gamma   90.00
#
_symmetry.space_group_name_H-M   'P 1'
#
loop_
_entity.id
_entity.type
_entity.pdbx_description
1 polymer ?
#
loop_
_entity_poly.entity_id
_entity_poly.type
_entity_poly.pdbx_seq_one_letter_code
_entity_poly.pdbx_strand_id
1 'polypeptide(L)'
;MASFYLEPEDSYYLASLSSNPIAQKLEIAKIGVHPELREWTFVIKGKPQGDQGLWQELAQAVKSAAPEVLSVRFDWTMEDSDSDVTYLEQAIKQVQSQVENGSMVSEPNVSTPRRNGNGRKRGLLVNTIGGQAVPIKDLQEEERNVVICGEVVSFDSRLTRTGKTLIIFDLYDGTDTLSCKAFLDEPQDLGFKQGEWLKVRGNLQFQSFDNQLSLMVQALTGAEAPPTLVDEAPVKRVELHLHTKMSGLDGTIDVEDVVKLAASLGHEALAITDHGVIQAFPDAHRAGKKHNVKIIFGVEGYLVENDLHI
;
A
#
# COMPACT_ATOMS: atom_id res chain seq x y z
N MET A 1 -27.04 7.78 11.41
CA MET A 1 -26.18 6.59 11.17
C MET A 1 -25.12 6.94 10.12
N ALA A 2 -24.05 6.15 9.97
CA ALA A 2 -22.99 6.42 9.00
C ALA A 2 -23.45 6.10 7.57
N SER A 3 -23.06 6.91 6.59
CA SER A 3 -23.21 6.58 5.16
C SER A 3 -22.32 5.39 4.81
N PHE A 4 -22.86 4.39 4.11
CA PHE A 4 -22.08 3.26 3.62
C PHE A 4 -21.54 3.57 2.24
N TYR A 5 -20.27 3.29 1.98
CA TYR A 5 -19.69 3.49 0.66
C TYR A 5 -19.50 2.14 -0.02
N LEU A 6 -20.04 2.04 -1.23
CA LEU A 6 -19.96 0.87 -2.09
C LEU A 6 -19.04 1.18 -3.27
N GLU A 7 -18.31 0.16 -3.73
CA GLU A 7 -17.63 0.22 -5.01
C GLU A 7 -18.66 0.01 -6.13
N PRO A 8 -18.66 0.85 -7.18
CA PRO A 8 -19.62 0.70 -8.27
C PRO A 8 -19.29 -0.54 -9.11
N GLU A 9 -20.30 -1.36 -9.42
CA GLU A 9 -20.15 -2.47 -10.38
C GLU A 9 -19.84 -1.95 -11.80
N ASP A 10 -20.37 -0.77 -12.14
CA ASP A 10 -20.07 -0.03 -13.37
C ASP A 10 -19.60 1.40 -13.02
N SER A 11 -18.30 1.62 -13.14
CA SER A 11 -17.67 2.93 -12.89
C SER A 11 -18.13 4.03 -13.86
N TYR A 12 -18.77 3.69 -14.98
CA TYR A 12 -19.31 4.65 -15.95
C TYR A 12 -20.84 4.65 -15.98
N TYR A 13 -21.51 4.17 -14.94
CA TYR A 13 -22.97 4.08 -14.89
C TYR A 13 -23.70 5.38 -15.29
N LEU A 14 -23.18 6.55 -14.91
CA LEU A 14 -23.76 7.85 -15.28
C LEU A 14 -23.76 8.13 -16.79
N ALA A 15 -22.85 7.51 -17.54
CA ALA A 15 -22.81 7.57 -19.01
C ALA A 15 -24.01 6.88 -19.66
N SER A 16 -24.58 5.87 -19.00
CA SER A 16 -25.78 5.18 -19.49
C SER A 16 -27.07 6.00 -19.32
N LEU A 17 -27.05 6.99 -18.43
CA LEU A 17 -28.21 7.77 -18.01
C LEU A 17 -28.35 9.12 -18.72
N SER A 18 -27.31 9.61 -19.40
CA SER A 18 -27.37 10.86 -20.15
C SER A 18 -26.55 10.80 -21.44
N SER A 19 -27.05 11.47 -22.47
CA SER A 19 -26.35 11.64 -23.75
C SER A 19 -25.31 12.76 -23.73
N ASN A 20 -25.14 13.44 -22.59
CA ASN A 20 -24.21 14.55 -22.45
C ASN A 20 -22.73 14.07 -22.55
N PRO A 21 -21.89 14.73 -23.38
CA PRO A 21 -20.48 14.37 -23.53
C PRO A 21 -19.66 14.43 -22.22
N ILE A 22 -20.09 15.23 -21.25
CA ILE A 22 -19.47 15.31 -19.92
C ILE A 22 -19.82 14.06 -19.13
N ALA A 23 -21.10 13.68 -19.07
CA ALA A 23 -21.57 12.49 -18.35
C ALA A 23 -20.91 11.19 -18.85
N GLN A 24 -20.63 11.11 -20.15
CA GLN A 24 -19.94 9.97 -20.77
C GLN A 24 -18.49 9.78 -20.32
N LYS A 25 -17.86 10.80 -19.74
CA LYS A 25 -16.46 10.78 -19.30
C LYS A 25 -16.32 10.71 -17.77
N LEU A 26 -17.43 10.73 -17.04
CA LEU A 26 -17.40 10.69 -15.57
C LEU A 26 -17.15 9.27 -15.11
N GLU A 27 -16.09 9.10 -14.31
CA GLU A 27 -15.79 7.85 -13.65
C GLU A 27 -16.17 7.96 -12.17
N ILE A 28 -17.04 7.06 -11.71
CA ILE A 28 -17.50 6.96 -10.34
C ILE A 28 -16.44 6.23 -9.53
N ALA A 29 -15.91 6.88 -8.50
CA ALA A 29 -14.99 6.27 -7.55
C ALA A 29 -15.72 5.39 -6.54
N LYS A 30 -16.77 5.93 -5.90
CA LYS A 30 -17.56 5.26 -4.85
C LYS A 30 -18.98 5.80 -4.84
N ILE A 31 -19.93 4.98 -4.38
CA ILE A 31 -21.32 5.38 -4.18
C ILE A 31 -21.63 5.32 -2.68
N GLY A 32 -21.90 6.47 -2.08
CA GLY A 32 -22.38 6.59 -0.72
C GLY A 32 -23.89 6.36 -0.66
N VAL A 33 -24.35 5.47 0.22
CA VAL A 33 -25.77 5.20 0.46
C VAL A 33 -26.09 5.57 1.90
N HIS A 34 -27.05 6.47 2.09
CA HIS A 34 -27.61 6.80 3.39
C HIS A 34 -29.01 6.18 3.52
N PRO A 35 -29.18 5.04 4.21
CA PRO A 35 -30.44 4.28 4.21
C PRO A 35 -31.64 5.06 4.77
N GLU A 36 -31.46 5.80 5.86
CA GLU A 36 -32.56 6.52 6.53
C GLU A 36 -33.07 7.71 5.71
N LEU A 37 -32.16 8.48 5.10
CA LEU A 37 -32.48 9.63 4.27
C LEU A 37 -32.83 9.22 2.83
N ARG A 38 -32.61 7.95 2.47
CA ARG A 38 -32.72 7.43 1.09
C ARG A 38 -31.95 8.32 0.11
N GLU A 39 -30.76 8.75 0.53
CA GLU A 39 -29.88 9.64 -0.23
C GLU A 39 -28.71 8.84 -0.80
N TRP A 40 -28.43 9.06 -2.09
CA TRP A 40 -27.26 8.49 -2.77
C TRP A 40 -26.26 9.58 -3.13
N THR A 41 -24.98 9.36 -2.84
CA THR A 41 -23.88 10.27 -3.17
C THR A 41 -22.93 9.60 -4.14
N PHE A 42 -22.83 10.11 -5.36
CA PHE A 42 -21.85 9.65 -6.33
C PHE A 42 -20.56 10.44 -6.16
N VAL A 43 -19.50 9.78 -5.73
CA VAL A 43 -18.16 10.38 -5.67
C VAL A 43 -17.48 10.15 -7.01
N ILE A 44 -17.23 11.22 -7.76
CA ILE A 44 -16.67 11.19 -9.11
C ILE A 44 -15.17 11.50 -9.08
N LYS A 45 -14.39 10.82 -9.90
CA LYS A 45 -12.95 11.08 -10.02
C LYS A 45 -12.67 12.41 -10.72
N GLY A 46 -11.76 13.20 -10.14
CA GLY A 46 -11.23 14.42 -10.75
C GLY A 46 -11.89 15.70 -10.27
N LYS A 47 -11.79 16.77 -11.07
CA LYS A 47 -12.26 18.11 -10.71
C LYS A 47 -13.73 18.32 -11.09
N PRO A 48 -14.48 19.17 -10.36
CA PRO A 48 -15.84 19.57 -10.72
C PRO A 48 -15.97 20.03 -12.18
N GLN A 49 -16.83 19.36 -12.93
CA GLN A 49 -17.17 19.67 -14.33
C GLN A 49 -18.69 19.86 -14.46
N GLY A 50 -19.18 20.26 -15.64
CA GLY A 50 -20.62 20.39 -15.90
C GLY A 50 -21.30 21.62 -15.28
N ASP A 51 -22.57 21.83 -15.63
CA ASP A 51 -23.41 22.90 -15.11
C ASP A 51 -24.50 22.34 -14.17
N GLN A 52 -25.16 23.23 -13.43
CA GLN A 52 -26.21 22.83 -12.48
C GLN A 52 -27.38 22.10 -13.18
N GLY A 53 -27.64 22.38 -14.46
CA GLY A 53 -28.68 21.73 -15.26
C GLY A 53 -28.38 20.25 -15.50
N LEU A 54 -27.15 19.92 -15.91
CA LEU A 54 -26.70 18.54 -16.09
C LEU A 54 -26.81 17.73 -14.80
N TRP A 55 -26.42 18.30 -13.67
CA TRP A 55 -26.47 17.62 -12.37
C TRP A 55 -27.92 17.35 -11.92
N GLN A 56 -28.85 18.25 -12.22
CA GLN A 56 -30.27 18.02 -11.99
C GLN A 56 -30.85 16.95 -12.91
N GLU A 57 -30.46 16.94 -14.19
CA GLU A 57 -30.85 15.90 -15.15
C GLU A 57 -30.40 14.52 -14.69
N LEU A 58 -29.12 14.37 -14.34
CA LEU A 58 -28.55 13.10 -13.86
C LEU A 58 -29.20 12.65 -12.54
N ALA A 59 -29.41 13.57 -11.59
CA ALA A 59 -30.11 13.26 -10.35
C ALA A 59 -31.52 12.74 -10.62
N GLN A 60 -32.24 13.33 -11.58
CA GLN A 60 -33.58 12.91 -11.95
C GLN A 60 -33.58 11.55 -12.67
N ALA A 61 -32.60 11.32 -13.55
CA ALA A 61 -32.44 10.03 -14.24
C ALA A 61 -32.15 8.89 -13.26
N VAL A 62 -31.28 9.11 -12.26
CA VAL A 62 -31.01 8.14 -11.20
C VAL A 62 -32.26 7.85 -10.39
N LYS A 63 -33.03 8.87 -9.98
CA LYS A 63 -34.31 8.67 -9.27
C LYS A 63 -35.36 7.92 -10.10
N SER A 64 -35.34 8.10 -11.42
CA SER A 64 -36.22 7.36 -12.32
C SER A 64 -35.82 5.89 -12.45
N ALA A 65 -34.52 5.58 -12.39
CA ALA A 65 -34.00 4.22 -12.44
C ALA A 65 -34.17 3.49 -11.09
N ALA A 66 -34.07 4.22 -9.98
CA ALA A 66 -34.21 3.72 -8.62
C ALA A 66 -35.25 4.57 -7.82
N PRO A 67 -36.55 4.24 -7.90
CA PRO A 67 -37.62 4.97 -7.20
C PRO A 67 -37.46 4.97 -5.67
N GLU A 68 -36.65 4.05 -5.14
CA GLU A 68 -36.24 3.98 -3.74
C GLU A 68 -35.31 5.13 -3.33
N VAL A 69 -34.81 5.97 -4.23
CA VAL A 69 -33.91 7.10 -3.90
C VAL A 69 -34.68 8.42 -3.83
N LEU A 70 -34.58 9.15 -2.71
CA LEU A 70 -35.25 10.45 -2.51
C LEU A 70 -34.38 11.64 -2.91
N SER A 71 -33.07 11.59 -2.67
CA SER A 71 -32.10 12.63 -3.05
C SER A 71 -30.83 12.02 -3.62
N VAL A 72 -30.20 12.76 -4.54
CA VAL A 72 -28.95 12.37 -5.19
C VAL A 72 -27.98 13.54 -5.06
N ARG A 73 -26.75 13.27 -4.67
CA ARG A 73 -25.64 14.23 -4.57
C ARG A 73 -24.45 13.77 -5.40
N PHE A 74 -23.64 14.72 -5.81
CA PHE A 74 -22.41 14.48 -6.57
C PHE A 74 -21.25 15.17 -5.87
N ASP A 75 -20.26 14.38 -5.46
CA ASP A 75 -19.02 14.84 -4.84
C ASP A 75 -17.84 14.48 -5.74
N TRP A 76 -16.68 15.09 -5.50
CA TRP A 76 -15.50 14.93 -6.34
C TRP A 76 -14.29 14.51 -5.50
N THR A 77 -13.50 13.57 -6.02
CA THR A 77 -12.18 13.26 -5.44
C THR A 77 -11.24 14.40 -5.81
N MET A 78 -11.17 15.43 -4.96
CA MET A 78 -10.16 16.47 -5.10
C MET A 78 -8.79 15.82 -4.89
N GLU A 79 -8.09 15.48 -5.97
CA GLU A 79 -6.63 15.35 -5.93
C GLU A 79 -6.06 16.77 -5.91
N ASP A 80 -5.43 17.15 -4.80
CA ASP A 80 -4.77 18.44 -4.58
C ASP A 80 -3.62 18.65 -5.60
N SER A 81 -3.99 19.03 -6.82
CA SER A 81 -3.11 19.08 -7.99
C SER A 81 -2.08 20.23 -8.01
N ASP A 82 -2.08 21.10 -7.00
CA ASP A 82 -1.09 22.19 -6.85
C ASP A 82 0.07 21.81 -5.94
N SER A 83 -0.10 20.77 -5.13
CA SER A 83 0.91 20.30 -4.20
C SER A 83 2.06 19.59 -4.90
N ASP A 84 1.75 18.75 -5.90
CA ASP A 84 2.72 17.97 -6.67
C ASP A 84 3.71 18.82 -7.48
N VAL A 85 3.26 19.96 -8.01
CA VAL A 85 4.11 20.88 -8.79
C VAL A 85 5.08 21.60 -7.85
N THR A 86 4.57 22.09 -6.72
CA THR A 86 5.37 22.76 -5.69
C THR A 86 6.40 21.81 -5.08
N TYR A 87 5.97 20.57 -4.80
CA TYR A 87 6.82 19.49 -4.32
C TYR A 87 7.95 19.17 -5.29
N LEU A 88 7.64 19.04 -6.58
CA LEU A 88 8.63 18.74 -7.61
C LEU A 88 9.61 19.90 -7.83
N GLU A 89 9.14 21.15 -7.82
CA GLU A 89 10.03 22.32 -7.91
C GLU A 89 11.00 22.39 -6.72
N GLN A 90 10.54 22.04 -5.51
CA GLN A 90 11.38 21.97 -4.31
C GLN A 90 12.37 20.79 -4.38
N ALA A 91 11.92 19.59 -4.74
CA ALA A 91 12.77 18.40 -4.85
C ALA A 91 13.84 18.54 -5.95
N ILE A 92 13.49 19.09 -7.12
CA ILE A 92 14.43 19.34 -8.23
C ILE A 92 15.46 20.42 -7.84
N LYS A 93 15.03 21.53 -7.22
CA LYS A 93 15.96 22.57 -6.73
C LYS A 93 16.95 22.02 -5.70
N GLN A 94 16.51 21.14 -4.81
CA GLN A 94 17.40 20.53 -3.81
C GLN A 94 18.40 19.55 -4.43
N VAL A 95 18.01 18.75 -5.42
CA VAL A 95 18.94 17.85 -6.12
C VAL A 95 19.93 18.62 -6.98
N GLN A 96 19.49 19.66 -7.70
CA GLN A 96 20.37 20.46 -8.58
C GLN A 96 21.38 21.33 -7.79
N SER A 97 20.94 21.96 -6.69
CA SER A 97 21.83 22.78 -5.86
C SER A 97 22.95 21.98 -5.17
N GLN A 98 22.75 20.67 -4.93
CA GLN A 98 23.77 19.79 -4.38
C GLN A 98 24.84 19.35 -5.39
N VAL A 99 24.55 19.43 -6.71
CA VAL A 99 25.54 19.15 -7.77
C VAL A 99 26.47 20.35 -7.99
N GLU A 100 25.99 21.58 -7.80
CA GLU A 100 26.81 22.80 -7.96
C GLU A 100 27.71 23.08 -6.74
N ASN A 101 27.24 22.82 -5.51
CA ASN A 101 28.01 23.07 -4.28
C ASN A 101 29.07 22.00 -3.93
N GLY A 102 29.21 20.94 -4.74
CA GLY A 102 30.27 19.94 -4.59
C GLY A 102 31.64 20.35 -5.16
N SER A 103 31.78 21.57 -5.68
CA SER A 103 32.95 22.00 -6.47
C SER A 103 33.76 23.12 -5.81
N MET A 104 34.11 23.02 -4.51
CA MET A 104 35.14 23.91 -3.94
C MET A 104 35.96 23.21 -2.84
N VAL A 105 36.98 22.45 -3.24
CA VAL A 105 38.35 22.53 -2.69
C VAL A 105 39.29 22.04 -3.80
N SER A 106 40.23 22.87 -4.25
CA SER A 106 41.36 22.45 -5.07
C SER A 106 42.66 23.06 -4.53
N GLU A 107 43.67 22.21 -4.36
CA GLU A 107 45.08 22.56 -4.55
C GLU A 107 45.76 21.47 -5.39
N PRO A 108 46.83 21.79 -6.13
CA PRO A 108 47.08 21.22 -7.45
C PRO A 108 48.15 20.12 -7.41
N ASN A 109 47.94 19.01 -8.15
CA ASN A 109 49.03 18.48 -8.97
C ASN A 109 48.65 17.44 -10.05
N VAL A 110 49.37 17.57 -11.16
CA VAL A 110 49.61 16.67 -12.31
C VAL A 110 48.45 16.33 -13.25
N SER A 111 48.61 16.83 -14.47
CA SER A 111 47.80 16.66 -15.66
C SER A 111 47.86 15.23 -16.24
N THR A 112 46.68 14.64 -16.45
CA THR A 112 46.47 13.59 -17.46
C THR A 112 45.23 13.93 -18.29
N PRO A 113 45.17 13.51 -19.58
CA PRO A 113 44.23 14.07 -20.53
C PRO A 113 42.79 13.62 -20.22
N ARG A 114 41.86 14.59 -20.22
CA ARG A 114 40.42 14.38 -20.09
C ARG A 114 39.93 13.43 -21.17
N ARG A 115 39.47 12.24 -20.76
CA ARG A 115 38.72 11.32 -21.60
C ARG A 115 37.24 11.70 -21.50
N ASN A 116 36.70 12.30 -22.55
CA ASN A 116 35.26 12.49 -22.75
C ASN A 116 34.58 11.12 -22.68
N GLY A 117 33.91 10.82 -21.57
CA GLY A 117 33.12 9.62 -21.36
C GLY A 117 31.66 9.97 -21.27
N ASN A 118 30.89 9.55 -22.29
CA ASN A 118 29.44 9.64 -22.38
C ASN A 118 28.73 9.48 -21.04
N GLY A 119 27.87 10.45 -20.71
CA GLY A 119 26.94 10.37 -19.58
C GLY A 119 26.01 9.18 -19.74
N ARG A 120 26.38 8.05 -19.14
CA ARG A 120 25.48 6.94 -18.89
C ARG A 120 24.45 7.45 -17.87
N LYS A 121 23.20 7.66 -18.29
CA LYS A 121 22.07 7.86 -17.37
C LYS A 121 22.15 6.73 -16.33
N ARG A 122 22.44 7.06 -15.07
CA ARG A 122 22.42 6.08 -13.98
C ARG A 122 20.96 5.74 -13.74
N GLY A 123 20.55 4.53 -14.15
CA GLY A 123 19.25 4.00 -13.80
C GLY A 123 19.12 3.82 -12.29
N LEU A 124 17.87 3.83 -11.80
CA LEU A 124 17.56 3.60 -10.40
C LEU A 124 17.95 2.18 -9.96
N LEU A 125 17.80 1.19 -10.86
CA LEU A 125 18.31 -0.16 -10.65
C LEU A 125 19.84 -0.19 -10.79
N VAL A 126 20.50 -0.70 -9.76
CA VAL A 126 21.93 -1.00 -9.77
C VAL A 126 22.17 -2.46 -9.41
N ASN A 127 23.28 -3.05 -9.86
CA ASN A 127 23.58 -4.45 -9.58
C ASN A 127 23.90 -4.71 -8.10
N THR A 128 24.49 -3.73 -7.41
CA THR A 128 24.93 -3.89 -6.02
C THR A 128 24.91 -2.57 -5.27
N ILE A 129 24.43 -2.59 -4.03
CA ILE A 129 24.49 -1.46 -3.09
C ILE A 129 25.42 -1.84 -1.93
N GLY A 130 26.59 -1.20 -1.87
CA GLY A 130 27.51 -1.28 -0.72
C GLY A 130 26.98 -0.55 0.52
N GLY A 131 27.55 -0.84 1.67
CA GLY A 131 27.11 -0.30 2.97
C GLY A 131 26.17 -1.24 3.71
N GLN A 132 26.18 -1.13 5.04
CA GLN A 132 25.30 -1.86 5.93
C GLN A 132 23.93 -1.19 5.97
N ALA A 133 22.86 -1.99 5.97
CA ALA A 133 21.52 -1.47 6.13
C ALA A 133 21.30 -1.00 7.57
N VAL A 134 20.74 0.19 7.74
CA VAL A 134 20.35 0.76 9.03
C VAL A 134 18.88 0.40 9.29
N PRO A 135 18.50 0.00 10.53
CA PRO A 135 17.11 -0.23 10.88
C PRO A 135 16.25 1.02 10.69
N ILE A 136 15.06 0.88 10.13
CA ILE A 136 14.19 2.01 9.79
C ILE A 136 13.78 2.79 11.04
N LYS A 137 13.51 2.11 12.17
CA LYS A 137 13.15 2.77 13.44
C LYS A 137 14.19 3.78 13.97
N ASP A 138 15.45 3.63 13.55
CA ASP A 138 16.56 4.48 14.02
C ASP A 138 16.68 5.77 13.19
N LEU A 139 15.91 5.88 12.10
CA LEU A 139 15.92 6.98 11.14
C LEU A 139 14.94 8.11 11.54
N GLN A 140 15.30 8.89 12.55
CA GLN A 140 14.42 9.94 13.10
C GLN A 140 14.69 11.36 12.58
N GLU A 141 15.82 11.58 11.92
CA GLU A 141 16.24 12.89 11.42
C GLU A 141 16.67 12.81 9.95
N GLU A 142 16.78 13.95 9.27
CA GLU A 142 17.27 13.97 7.89
C GLU A 142 18.72 13.47 7.82
N GLU A 143 18.96 12.48 6.96
CA GLU A 143 20.27 11.87 6.79
C GLU A 143 20.54 11.59 5.31
N ARG A 144 21.80 11.74 4.90
CA ARG A 144 22.20 11.54 3.50
C ARG A 144 22.79 10.16 3.30
N ASN A 145 22.54 9.58 2.13
CA ASN A 145 23.16 8.32 1.71
C ASN A 145 22.87 7.15 2.67
N VAL A 146 21.67 7.11 3.23
CA VAL A 146 21.17 6.02 4.07
C VAL A 146 20.92 4.80 3.20
N VAL A 147 21.24 3.63 3.74
CA VAL A 147 20.94 2.35 3.13
C VAL A 147 19.95 1.61 4.02
N ILE A 148 18.82 1.20 3.47
CA ILE A 148 17.82 0.38 4.15
C ILE A 148 17.56 -0.90 3.37
N CYS A 149 17.02 -1.91 4.04
CA CYS A 149 16.66 -3.18 3.44
C CYS A 149 15.33 -3.63 4.04
N GLY A 150 14.33 -3.88 3.20
CA GLY A 150 12.99 -4.23 3.67
C GLY A 150 12.13 -4.86 2.59
N GLU A 151 10.99 -5.39 3.03
CA GLU A 151 9.92 -5.89 2.19
C GLU A 151 9.09 -4.74 1.62
N VAL A 152 8.77 -4.82 0.33
CA VAL A 152 7.84 -3.88 -0.32
C VAL A 152 6.42 -4.19 0.14
N VAL A 153 5.86 -3.32 0.99
CA VAL A 153 4.49 -3.48 1.51
C VAL A 153 3.46 -2.71 0.72
N SER A 154 3.88 -1.68 -0.02
CA SER A 154 3.02 -0.93 -0.95
C SER A 154 3.84 -0.50 -2.17
N PHE A 155 3.17 -0.35 -3.31
CA PHE A 155 3.78 0.17 -4.52
C PHE A 155 2.74 0.95 -5.33
N ASP A 156 3.09 2.17 -5.71
CA ASP A 156 2.32 3.05 -6.57
C ASP A 156 3.23 3.77 -7.57
N SER A 157 2.70 4.07 -8.74
CA SER A 157 3.39 4.77 -9.80
C SER A 157 2.43 5.72 -10.50
N ARG A 158 2.73 7.02 -10.43
CA ARG A 158 1.91 8.07 -11.05
C ARG A 158 2.72 8.93 -12.01
N LEU A 159 2.11 9.27 -13.15
CA LEU A 159 2.69 10.22 -14.09
C LEU A 159 2.43 11.64 -13.60
N THR A 160 3.49 12.42 -13.41
CA THR A 160 3.36 13.83 -13.01
C THR A 160 3.04 14.72 -14.20
N ARG A 161 2.50 15.91 -13.93
CA ARG A 161 2.18 16.93 -14.96
C ARG A 161 3.39 17.38 -15.79
N THR A 162 4.61 17.15 -15.29
CA THR A 162 5.86 17.48 -15.99
C THR A 162 6.33 16.39 -16.96
N GLY A 163 5.61 15.27 -17.05
CA GLY A 163 5.96 14.12 -17.87
C GLY A 163 6.90 13.13 -17.19
N LYS A 164 7.40 13.44 -15.99
CA LYS A 164 8.17 12.49 -15.16
C LYS A 164 7.25 11.52 -14.44
N THR A 165 7.70 10.30 -14.24
CA THR A 165 7.01 9.30 -13.41
C THR A 165 7.51 9.37 -11.98
N LEU A 166 6.60 9.57 -11.02
CA LEU A 166 6.88 9.43 -9.59
C LEU A 166 6.49 8.02 -9.16
N ILE A 167 7.47 7.30 -8.63
CA ILE A 167 7.28 5.99 -8.02
C ILE A 167 7.34 6.16 -6.51
N ILE A 168 6.34 5.61 -5.84
CA ILE A 168 6.20 5.63 -4.38
C ILE A 168 6.04 4.19 -3.94
N PHE A 169 6.86 3.76 -2.98
CA PHE A 169 6.74 2.44 -2.40
C PHE A 169 7.17 2.47 -0.95
N ASP A 170 6.51 1.69 -0.11
CA ASP A 170 6.84 1.60 1.31
C ASP A 170 7.65 0.34 1.56
N LEU A 171 8.73 0.49 2.34
CA LEU A 171 9.54 -0.62 2.81
C LEU A 171 9.34 -0.86 4.29
N TYR A 172 9.13 -2.11 4.66
CA TYR A 172 9.09 -2.56 6.06
C TYR A 172 10.26 -3.49 6.34
N ASP A 173 11.04 -3.22 7.38
CA ASP A 173 12.24 -4.01 7.74
C ASP A 173 12.03 -4.96 8.93
N GLY A 174 10.80 -5.07 9.43
CA GLY A 174 10.50 -5.78 10.68
C GLY A 174 10.44 -4.87 11.92
N THR A 175 11.00 -3.66 11.83
CA THR A 175 11.04 -2.69 12.94
C THR A 175 10.12 -1.51 12.73
N ASP A 176 10.10 -0.94 11.52
CA ASP A 176 9.25 0.18 11.14
C ASP A 176 9.11 0.23 9.61
N THR A 177 8.24 1.11 9.11
CA THR A 177 7.95 1.29 7.68
C THR A 177 8.38 2.68 7.21
N LEU A 178 9.04 2.76 6.05
CA LEU A 178 9.45 4.03 5.45
C LEU A 178 9.03 4.16 4.00
N SER A 179 8.40 5.30 3.69
CA SER A 179 8.05 5.67 2.31
C SER A 179 9.29 6.06 1.51
N CYS A 180 9.47 5.39 0.38
CA CYS A 180 10.53 5.59 -0.58
C CYS A 180 9.98 6.21 -1.86
N LYS A 181 10.63 7.27 -2.35
CA LYS A 181 10.18 8.03 -3.52
C LYS A 181 11.28 8.15 -4.56
N ALA A 182 10.93 7.89 -5.82
CA ALA A 182 11.85 8.02 -6.95
C ALA A 182 11.18 8.76 -8.11
N PHE A 183 11.92 9.70 -8.71
CA PHE A 183 11.48 10.39 -9.92
C PHE A 183 12.24 9.86 -11.13
N LEU A 184 11.50 9.41 -12.13
CA LEU A 184 12.04 8.91 -13.39
C LEU A 184 11.64 9.84 -14.54
N ASP A 185 12.57 10.08 -15.46
CA ASP A 185 12.31 10.91 -16.65
C ASP A 185 11.37 10.21 -17.65
N GLU A 186 11.35 8.88 -17.64
CA GLU A 186 10.50 8.04 -18.48
C GLU A 186 9.85 6.96 -17.61
N PRO A 187 8.62 6.51 -17.91
CA PRO A 187 8.01 5.38 -17.23
C PRO A 187 8.90 4.14 -17.39
N GLN A 188 9.53 3.71 -16.31
CA GLN A 188 10.31 2.48 -16.27
C GLN A 188 9.60 1.50 -15.35
N ASP A 189 9.36 0.29 -15.86
CA ASP A 189 8.99 -0.82 -15.01
C ASP A 189 10.23 -1.22 -14.19
N LEU A 190 10.15 -1.03 -12.88
CA LEU A 190 11.23 -1.40 -11.96
C LEU A 190 11.27 -2.93 -11.73
N GLY A 191 10.24 -3.66 -12.18
CA GLY A 191 10.21 -5.12 -12.23
C GLY A 191 10.02 -5.81 -10.88
N PHE A 192 9.85 -5.06 -9.79
CA PHE A 192 9.56 -5.61 -8.46
C PHE A 192 8.08 -5.51 -8.11
N LYS A 193 7.64 -6.36 -7.18
CA LYS A 193 6.25 -6.45 -6.72
C LYS A 193 6.17 -6.35 -5.20
N GLN A 194 4.95 -6.09 -4.71
CA GLN A 194 4.65 -6.21 -3.30
C GLN A 194 5.04 -7.61 -2.78
N GLY A 195 5.69 -7.66 -1.63
CA GLY A 195 6.24 -8.87 -1.02
C GLY A 195 7.69 -9.19 -1.41
N GLU A 196 8.28 -8.48 -2.38
CA GLU A 196 9.70 -8.62 -2.69
C GLU A 196 10.56 -7.80 -1.73
N TRP A 197 11.79 -8.29 -1.49
CA TRP A 197 12.76 -7.60 -0.65
C TRP A 197 13.67 -6.73 -1.49
N LEU A 198 13.81 -5.47 -1.07
CA LEU A 198 14.67 -4.50 -1.73
C LEU A 198 15.70 -3.94 -0.76
N LYS A 199 16.92 -3.77 -1.28
CA LYS A 199 17.94 -2.93 -0.66
C LYS A 199 17.95 -1.60 -1.39
N VAL A 200 17.78 -0.52 -0.65
CA VAL A 200 17.58 0.82 -1.20
C VAL A 200 18.55 1.79 -0.56
N ARG A 201 19.14 2.66 -1.39
CA ARG A 201 20.01 3.75 -0.97
C ARG A 201 19.39 5.07 -1.39
N GLY A 202 19.36 6.02 -0.47
CA GLY A 202 18.80 7.34 -0.74
C GLY A 202 19.15 8.37 0.31
N ASN A 203 18.54 9.53 0.19
CA ASN A 203 18.59 10.59 1.20
C ASN A 203 17.27 10.63 1.93
N LEU A 204 17.31 10.53 3.26
CA LEU A 204 16.16 10.72 4.10
C LEU A 204 15.91 12.21 4.29
N GLN A 205 14.74 12.67 3.86
CA GLN A 205 14.43 14.09 3.78
C GLN A 205 12.98 14.32 4.18
N PHE A 206 12.69 15.43 4.84
CA PHE A 206 11.33 15.81 5.15
C PHE A 206 10.59 16.24 3.88
N GLN A 207 9.48 15.55 3.60
CA GLN A 207 8.62 15.85 2.47
C GLN A 207 7.46 16.72 2.94
N SER A 208 7.51 18.00 2.57
CA SER A 208 6.50 19.01 2.95
C SER A 208 5.09 18.66 2.51
N PHE A 209 4.94 17.89 1.43
CA PHE A 209 3.63 17.45 0.95
C PHE A 209 2.99 16.41 1.87
N ASP A 210 3.78 15.43 2.31
CA ASP A 210 3.29 14.34 3.15
C ASP A 210 3.41 14.67 4.65
N ASN A 211 4.11 15.76 5.00
CA ASN A 211 4.50 16.13 6.36
C ASN A 211 5.23 15.01 7.14
N GLN A 212 6.05 14.22 6.45
CA GLN A 212 6.81 13.11 7.04
C GLN A 212 8.19 13.00 6.40
N LEU A 213 9.09 12.29 7.06
CA LEU A 213 10.36 11.88 6.46
C LEU A 213 10.10 10.83 5.37
N SER A 214 10.73 10.99 4.22
CA SER A 214 10.71 9.98 3.15
C SER A 214 12.10 9.82 2.56
N LEU A 215 12.39 8.61 2.09
CA LEU A 215 13.65 8.31 1.44
C LEU A 215 13.59 8.67 -0.05
N MET A 216 14.34 9.69 -0.45
CA MET A 216 14.57 10.01 -1.86
C MET A 216 15.58 9.03 -2.45
N VAL A 217 15.07 8.08 -3.24
CA VAL A 217 15.83 6.95 -3.74
C VAL A 217 16.81 7.38 -4.82
N GLN A 218 18.07 6.97 -4.65
CA GLN A 218 19.14 7.17 -5.63
C GLN A 218 19.51 5.87 -6.33
N ALA A 219 19.38 4.75 -5.63
CA ALA A 219 19.67 3.43 -6.15
C ALA A 219 18.87 2.37 -5.39
N LEU A 220 18.42 1.34 -6.09
CA LEU A 220 17.79 0.16 -5.51
C LEU A 220 18.32 -1.12 -6.19
N THR A 221 18.29 -2.21 -5.45
CA THR A 221 18.59 -3.56 -5.93
C THR A 221 17.70 -4.56 -5.21
N GLY A 222 17.42 -5.69 -5.85
CA GLY A 222 16.81 -6.83 -5.16
C GLY A 222 17.67 -7.28 -3.97
N ALA A 223 17.02 -7.65 -2.89
CA ALA A 223 17.62 -8.24 -1.70
C ALA A 223 17.02 -9.62 -1.45
N GLU A 224 17.77 -10.47 -0.76
CA GLU A 224 17.23 -11.74 -0.27
C GLU A 224 16.31 -11.48 0.91
N ALA A 225 15.16 -12.15 0.93
CA ALA A 225 14.29 -12.16 2.09
C ALA A 225 15.03 -12.74 3.30
N PRO A 226 14.75 -12.25 4.52
CA PRO A 226 15.30 -12.85 5.73
C PRO A 226 14.88 -14.33 5.79
N PRO A 227 15.73 -15.18 6.40
CA PRO A 227 15.44 -16.60 6.47
C PRO A 227 14.09 -16.81 7.15
N THR A 228 13.21 -17.55 6.48
CA THR A 228 11.93 -17.96 7.05
C THR A 228 12.17 -18.84 8.26
N LEU A 229 11.24 -18.83 9.21
CA LEU A 229 11.29 -19.73 10.36
C LEU A 229 11.36 -21.18 9.88
N VAL A 230 12.35 -21.94 10.39
CA VAL A 230 12.51 -23.37 10.12
C VAL A 230 12.39 -24.14 11.42
N ASP A 231 11.58 -25.20 11.40
CA ASP A 231 11.55 -26.20 12.45
C ASP A 231 12.53 -27.31 12.07
N GLU A 232 13.63 -27.46 12.81
CA GLU A 232 14.64 -28.51 12.60
C GLU A 232 14.41 -29.77 13.45
N ALA A 233 13.33 -29.82 14.24
CA ALA A 233 13.07 -30.94 15.12
C ALA A 233 12.80 -32.22 14.32
N PRO A 234 13.31 -33.39 14.77
CA PRO A 234 13.06 -34.66 14.10
C PRO A 234 11.60 -35.10 14.19
N VAL A 235 10.92 -34.73 15.28
CA VAL A 235 9.48 -34.96 15.48
C VAL A 235 8.79 -33.59 15.47
N LYS A 236 7.84 -33.42 14.56
CA LYS A 236 7.15 -32.15 14.37
C LYS A 236 6.08 -31.93 15.44
N ARG A 237 6.00 -30.68 15.90
CA ARG A 237 4.98 -30.24 16.85
C ARG A 237 3.59 -30.28 16.19
N VAL A 238 2.57 -30.47 17.01
CA VAL A 238 1.17 -30.15 16.68
C VAL A 238 0.74 -29.05 17.65
N GLU A 239 0.31 -27.91 17.11
CA GLU A 239 -0.30 -26.85 17.91
C GLU A 239 -1.76 -27.20 18.21
N LEU A 240 -2.13 -27.13 19.49
CA LEU A 240 -3.41 -27.58 20.01
C LEU A 240 -4.27 -26.45 20.59
N HIS A 241 -3.71 -25.25 20.72
CA HIS A 241 -4.42 -24.07 21.22
C HIS A 241 -4.02 -22.87 20.37
N LEU A 242 -4.92 -22.41 19.50
CA LEU A 242 -4.65 -21.30 18.58
C LEU A 242 -5.89 -20.47 18.32
N HIS A 243 -5.73 -19.15 18.42
CA HIS A 243 -6.77 -18.17 18.14
C HIS A 243 -6.50 -17.51 16.78
N THR A 244 -7.57 -17.34 16.03
CA THR A 244 -7.59 -16.62 14.74
C THR A 244 -8.25 -15.27 14.94
N LYS A 245 -8.27 -14.43 13.89
CA LYS A 245 -9.01 -13.17 13.91
C LYS A 245 -10.52 -13.29 14.19
N MET A 246 -11.07 -14.50 14.19
CA MET A 246 -12.46 -14.75 14.60
C MET A 246 -12.63 -14.74 16.13
N SER A 247 -11.55 -14.89 16.90
CA SER A 247 -11.54 -14.55 18.33
C SER A 247 -11.59 -13.04 18.48
N GLY A 248 -12.80 -12.51 18.70
CA GLY A 248 -13.08 -11.07 18.66
C GLY A 248 -12.20 -10.26 19.61
N LEU A 249 -11.51 -9.26 19.07
CA LEU A 249 -10.60 -8.34 19.78
C LEU A 249 -9.37 -9.02 20.43
N ASP A 250 -9.10 -10.29 20.11
CA ASP A 250 -7.99 -11.05 20.69
C ASP A 250 -7.03 -11.57 19.60
N GLY A 251 -7.54 -12.37 18.67
CA GLY A 251 -6.73 -12.89 17.57
C GLY A 251 -6.52 -11.85 16.46
N THR A 252 -5.32 -11.81 15.90
CA THR A 252 -4.97 -10.91 14.77
C THR A 252 -4.61 -11.66 13.50
N ILE A 253 -4.43 -12.99 13.59
CA ILE A 253 -3.91 -13.80 12.50
C ILE A 253 -5.03 -14.38 11.62
N ASP A 254 -4.79 -14.36 10.31
CA ASP A 254 -5.63 -15.03 9.33
C ASP A 254 -5.41 -16.55 9.36
N VAL A 255 -6.52 -17.30 9.31
CA VAL A 255 -6.46 -18.77 9.46
C VAL A 255 -5.68 -19.45 8.32
N GLU A 256 -5.71 -18.86 7.11
CA GLU A 256 -4.94 -19.37 5.98
C GLU A 256 -3.43 -19.18 6.19
N ASP A 257 -3.01 -18.04 6.73
CA ASP A 257 -1.60 -17.73 6.95
C ASP A 257 -0.98 -18.65 8.00
N VAL A 258 -1.71 -18.93 9.09
CA VAL A 258 -1.21 -19.83 10.11
C VAL A 258 -1.16 -21.29 9.66
N VAL A 259 -2.12 -21.72 8.85
CA VAL A 259 -2.09 -23.06 8.24
C VAL A 259 -0.92 -23.18 7.26
N LYS A 260 -0.66 -22.13 6.46
CA LYS A 260 0.49 -22.06 5.55
C LYS A 260 1.81 -22.11 6.33
N LEU A 261 1.91 -21.42 7.47
CA LEU A 261 3.08 -21.48 8.35
C LEU A 261 3.25 -22.88 8.94
N ALA A 262 2.19 -23.50 9.46
CA ALA A 262 2.24 -24.88 9.96
C ALA A 262 2.75 -25.85 8.88
N ALA A 263 2.28 -25.70 7.64
CA ALA A 263 2.74 -26.49 6.50
C ALA A 263 4.23 -26.24 6.19
N SER A 264 4.70 -24.99 6.21
CA SER A 264 6.12 -24.67 5.97
C SER A 264 7.04 -25.20 7.06
N LEU A 265 6.56 -25.32 8.29
CA LEU A 265 7.26 -25.93 9.42
C LEU A 265 7.16 -27.47 9.42
N GLY A 266 6.36 -28.05 8.51
CA GLY A 266 6.15 -29.49 8.39
C GLY A 266 5.23 -30.08 9.47
N HIS A 267 4.39 -29.27 10.12
CA HIS A 267 3.42 -29.75 11.10
C HIS A 267 2.32 -30.55 10.41
N GLU A 268 2.04 -31.76 10.89
CA GLU A 268 1.03 -32.65 10.29
C GLU A 268 -0.40 -32.20 10.59
N ALA A 269 -0.60 -31.51 11.72
CA ALA A 269 -1.90 -31.07 12.19
C ALA A 269 -1.82 -29.72 12.92
N LEU A 270 -2.96 -29.02 12.95
CA LEU A 270 -3.13 -27.73 13.60
C LEU A 270 -4.55 -27.63 14.19
N ALA A 271 -4.69 -27.30 15.47
CA ALA A 271 -5.98 -27.01 16.08
C ALA A 271 -6.37 -25.54 15.92
N ILE A 272 -7.66 -25.30 15.74
CA ILE A 272 -8.27 -23.97 15.81
C ILE A 272 -9.21 -23.99 17.02
N THR A 273 -8.99 -23.08 17.97
CA THR A 273 -9.69 -23.05 19.27
C THR A 273 -10.08 -21.61 19.61
N ASP A 274 -10.84 -20.97 18.71
CA ASP A 274 -11.27 -19.59 18.93
C ASP A 274 -12.15 -19.45 20.20
N HIS A 275 -12.11 -18.26 20.78
CA HIS A 275 -12.85 -17.85 21.97
C HIS A 275 -14.38 -17.93 21.78
N GLY A 276 -15.01 -18.99 22.29
CA GLY A 276 -16.46 -19.16 22.31
C GLY A 276 -17.15 -19.22 20.94
N VAL A 277 -16.38 -19.29 19.85
CA VAL A 277 -16.89 -19.26 18.48
C VAL A 277 -16.20 -20.29 17.59
N ILE A 278 -16.83 -20.60 16.45
CA ILE A 278 -16.34 -21.57 15.45
C ILE A 278 -16.36 -21.00 14.03
N GLN A 279 -16.37 -19.66 13.89
CA GLN A 279 -16.57 -18.97 12.61
C GLN A 279 -15.41 -19.21 11.64
N ALA A 280 -14.20 -19.50 12.13
CA ALA A 280 -13.03 -19.80 11.30
C ALA A 280 -13.10 -21.18 10.60
N PHE A 281 -14.01 -22.07 10.99
CA PHE A 281 -14.01 -23.46 10.54
C PHE A 281 -14.09 -23.65 9.01
N PRO A 282 -14.97 -22.94 8.26
CA PRO A 282 -15.05 -23.10 6.82
C PRO A 282 -13.74 -22.73 6.12
N ASP A 283 -13.07 -21.68 6.60
CA ASP A 283 -11.84 -21.17 6.01
C ASP A 283 -10.65 -22.07 6.40
N ALA A 284 -10.61 -22.51 7.66
CA ALA A 284 -9.66 -23.50 8.16
C ALA A 284 -9.73 -24.79 7.34
N HIS A 285 -10.94 -25.31 7.07
CA HIS A 285 -11.12 -26.52 6.28
C HIS A 285 -10.53 -26.38 4.86
N ARG A 286 -10.79 -25.25 4.19
CA ARG A 286 -10.25 -24.98 2.85
C ARG A 286 -8.73 -24.84 2.88
N ALA A 287 -8.20 -24.10 3.85
CA ALA A 287 -6.76 -23.91 4.01
C ALA A 287 -6.04 -25.23 4.32
N GLY A 288 -6.56 -26.04 5.24
CA GLY A 288 -5.98 -27.33 5.61
C GLY A 288 -5.91 -28.29 4.41
N LYS A 289 -6.97 -28.34 3.60
CA LYS A 289 -6.96 -29.12 2.35
C LYS A 289 -5.95 -28.59 1.33
N LYS A 290 -5.86 -27.28 1.17
CA LYS A 290 -4.94 -26.63 0.22
C LYS A 290 -3.47 -26.86 0.58
N HIS A 291 -3.14 -26.81 1.86
CA HIS A 291 -1.77 -26.90 2.37
C HIS A 291 -1.40 -28.28 2.94
N ASN A 292 -2.30 -29.26 2.83
CA ASN A 292 -2.10 -30.63 3.33
C ASN A 292 -1.77 -30.70 4.83
N VAL A 293 -2.48 -29.90 5.64
CA VAL A 293 -2.40 -29.89 7.11
C VAL A 293 -3.74 -30.35 7.68
N LYS A 294 -3.72 -31.33 8.59
CA LYS A 294 -4.94 -31.81 9.25
C LYS A 294 -5.44 -30.78 10.26
N ILE A 295 -6.61 -30.21 10.00
CA ILE A 295 -7.25 -29.30 10.95
C ILE A 295 -7.93 -30.09 12.06
N ILE A 296 -7.69 -29.68 13.31
CA ILE A 296 -8.40 -30.14 14.50
C ILE A 296 -9.39 -29.04 14.88
N PHE A 297 -10.68 -29.31 14.65
CA PHE A 297 -11.75 -28.35 14.95
C PHE A 297 -12.06 -28.37 16.45
N GLY A 298 -11.67 -27.32 17.15
CA GLY A 298 -11.91 -27.13 18.57
C GLY A 298 -12.59 -25.79 18.87
N VAL A 299 -12.83 -25.54 20.15
CA VAL A 299 -13.39 -24.29 20.65
C VAL A 299 -12.83 -24.07 22.04
N GLU A 300 -12.42 -22.84 22.35
CA GLU A 300 -12.16 -22.47 23.73
C GLU A 300 -13.48 -22.03 24.37
N GLY A 301 -14.12 -22.96 25.07
CA GLY A 301 -15.42 -22.73 25.71
C GLY A 301 -15.29 -22.08 27.08
N TYR A 302 -16.21 -21.15 27.37
CA TYR A 302 -16.34 -20.57 28.71
C TYR A 302 -17.16 -21.49 29.61
N LEU A 303 -16.53 -22.04 30.64
CA LEU A 303 -17.19 -22.87 31.64
C LEU A 303 -17.46 -22.05 32.91
N VAL A 304 -18.68 -22.17 33.44
CA VAL A 304 -19.09 -21.53 34.70
C VAL A 304 -19.60 -22.62 35.64
N GLU A 305 -19.23 -22.55 36.91
CA GLU A 305 -19.72 -23.47 37.93
C GLU A 305 -21.19 -23.19 38.27
N ASN A 306 -21.99 -24.23 38.48
CA ASN A 306 -23.44 -24.13 38.74
C ASN A 306 -23.80 -23.46 40.08
N ASP A 307 -22.83 -23.18 40.95
CA ASP A 307 -23.06 -22.63 42.30
C ASP A 307 -23.12 -21.09 42.33
N LEU A 308 -23.27 -20.44 41.18
CA LEU A 308 -23.61 -19.03 41.11
C LEU A 308 -25.07 -18.81 41.58
N HIS A 309 -25.21 -18.56 42.88
CA HIS A 309 -26.38 -17.93 43.48
C HIS A 309 -26.50 -16.48 42.97
N ILE A 310 -27.07 -16.30 41.78
CA ILE A 310 -27.48 -14.99 41.25
C ILE A 310 -28.88 -14.66 41.75
#